data_AF-A0A3D1F9J4-F1
#
_entry.id   AF-A0A3D1F9J4-F1
#
_cell.length_a   1.000
_cell.length_b   1.000
_cell.length_c   1.000
_cell.angle_alpha   90.00
_cell.angle_beta   90.00
_cell.angle_gamma   90.00
#
_symmetry.space_group_name_H-M   'P 1'
#
loop_
_entity.id
_entity.type
_entity.pdbx_description
1 polymer ?
#
loop_
_entity_poly.entity_id
_entity_poly.type
_entity_poly.pdbx_seq_one_letter_code
_entity_poly.pdbx_strand_id
1 'polypeptide(L)'
;MEELNSRYNSKEVEDRMYAFWQSENLFAAKVNPDKKPFCIVIPPPNVTGILHMGHALNNTYQDILIRLRRMQGFESLWMPGTDHAGIATQNVVERQLAKEGLKRQDLGRDKFLERVWQWKEQYGSTIIRQLKKLGASSDWQRVRFTMDEEYSQSVKEVFVALWNKGLIYQDDKIINWCPRCQTALSDEEAAHREVQGNLYYIRYSLKEEIRNSKFEIRDKSQIENHTSQNYIVVATTRPETMVGDTAVALNPKDERYKHLIGKTVIVPLIEREIKIIADELIDMEFGTGLVKVTPAHDSNDYEMGKRHTLEFINIMHPNAVLNTNAGDYNGLDRFEAREAIIEDLKERKLIEKIEPHTHAVGHCYRCSTVIEPYLSRQWFVKMEPLAKPAIEAVKDGRINFYPKRWAKVYLNWMENIRDWCISRQIWWGHRLPVYYCKECLKTGSQCKVESVKCKEKGIIVAKVKPQKCPDCGGGDIYQDEDVLDTWFSSWLWPFATFYWPFNTKDEACLPARQGRRMKDEKDLNYFYPTSVLVTAPEIIFFWVARMIM
;
A
#
# COMPACT_ATOMS: atom_id res chain seq x y z
N MET A 1 25.92 -48.48 32.30
CA MET A 1 25.02 -47.95 31.27
C MET A 1 23.76 -47.52 31.98
N GLU A 2 23.40 -46.24 31.93
CA GLU A 2 22.08 -45.81 32.42
C GLU A 2 21.00 -46.53 31.59
N GLU A 3 20.03 -47.14 32.28
CA GLU A 3 18.87 -47.77 31.66
C GLU A 3 18.03 -46.70 30.94
N LEU A 4 17.80 -46.88 29.63
CA LEU A 4 16.94 -45.99 28.86
C LEU A 4 15.48 -46.21 29.29
N ASN A 5 14.77 -45.12 29.58
CA ASN A 5 13.35 -45.17 29.91
C ASN A 5 12.55 -45.83 28.77
N SER A 6 11.63 -46.75 29.12
CA SER A 6 10.78 -47.46 28.16
C SER A 6 9.77 -46.56 27.43
N ARG A 7 9.53 -45.34 27.94
CA ARG A 7 8.66 -44.34 27.30
C ARG A 7 9.44 -43.06 26.96
N TYR A 8 9.32 -42.61 25.72
CA TYR A 8 9.86 -41.33 25.29
C TYR A 8 9.07 -40.17 25.92
N ASN A 9 9.76 -39.30 26.65
CA ASN A 9 9.20 -38.05 27.17
C ASN A 9 9.79 -36.86 26.38
N SER A 10 9.01 -36.31 25.45
CA SER A 10 9.49 -35.22 24.61
C SER A 10 9.80 -33.95 25.42
N LYS A 11 9.05 -33.67 26.48
CA LYS A 11 9.24 -32.46 27.30
C LYS A 11 10.62 -32.40 27.96
N GLU A 12 11.11 -33.54 28.43
CA GLU A 12 12.44 -33.64 29.05
C GLU A 12 13.57 -33.59 28.02
N VAL A 13 13.36 -34.19 26.85
CA VAL A 13 14.40 -34.31 25.82
C VAL A 13 14.55 -33.02 25.01
N GLU A 14 13.44 -32.43 24.55
CA GLU A 14 13.46 -31.27 23.64
C GLU A 14 14.17 -30.07 24.24
N ASP A 15 13.79 -29.66 25.46
CA ASP A 15 14.36 -28.45 26.10
C ASP A 15 15.84 -28.65 26.43
N ARG A 16 16.21 -29.84 26.92
CA ARG A 16 17.60 -30.20 27.21
C ARG A 16 18.48 -30.20 25.95
N MET A 17 18.02 -30.85 24.88
CA MET A 17 18.78 -30.94 23.62
C MET A 17 18.91 -29.58 22.95
N TYR A 18 17.84 -28.79 22.94
CA TYR A 18 17.89 -27.47 22.32
C TYR A 18 18.80 -26.51 23.09
N ALA A 19 18.75 -26.54 24.43
CA ALA A 19 19.68 -25.77 25.26
C ALA A 19 21.15 -26.13 24.96
N PHE A 20 21.46 -27.42 24.81
CA PHE A 20 22.79 -27.89 24.40
C PHE A 20 23.21 -27.38 23.02
N TRP A 21 22.34 -27.46 22.00
CA TRP A 21 22.67 -26.93 20.67
C TRP A 21 22.94 -25.43 20.67
N GLN A 22 22.27 -24.68 21.54
CA GLN A 22 22.49 -23.25 21.70
C GLN A 22 23.77 -22.93 22.46
N SER A 23 24.08 -23.65 23.55
CA SER A 23 25.32 -23.43 24.31
C SER A 23 26.56 -23.71 23.48
N GLU A 24 26.52 -24.76 22.65
CA GLU A 24 27.59 -25.14 21.74
C GLU A 24 27.60 -24.34 20.43
N ASN A 25 26.63 -23.44 20.24
CA ASN A 25 26.50 -22.58 19.05
C ASN A 25 26.47 -23.37 17.72
N LEU A 26 25.83 -24.55 17.71
CA LEU A 26 25.88 -25.50 16.58
C LEU A 26 25.14 -25.02 15.31
N PHE A 27 24.38 -23.93 15.40
CA PHE A 27 23.61 -23.38 14.29
C PHE A 27 24.28 -22.20 13.60
N ALA A 28 25.36 -21.65 14.17
CA ALA A 28 26.02 -20.48 13.61
C ALA A 28 26.75 -20.83 12.31
N ALA A 29 26.43 -20.11 11.23
CA ALA A 29 27.09 -20.28 9.94
C ALA A 29 28.28 -19.32 9.81
N LYS A 30 29.38 -19.79 9.23
CA LYS A 30 30.59 -18.98 9.01
C LYS A 30 31.04 -19.12 7.57
N VAL A 31 31.62 -18.06 7.01
CA VAL A 31 32.24 -18.12 5.68
C VAL A 31 33.28 -19.23 5.69
N ASN A 32 33.13 -20.18 4.78
CA ASN A 32 34.02 -21.33 4.65
C ASN A 32 34.33 -21.56 3.17
N PRO A 33 35.50 -21.12 2.67
CA PRO A 33 35.86 -21.26 1.27
C PRO A 33 35.87 -22.71 0.75
N ASP A 34 36.02 -23.70 1.65
CA ASP A 34 36.08 -25.11 1.29
C ASP A 34 34.69 -25.76 1.15
N LYS A 35 33.62 -25.04 1.49
CA LYS A 35 32.24 -25.51 1.40
C LYS A 35 31.42 -24.68 0.42
N LYS A 36 30.32 -25.28 -0.04
CA LYS A 36 29.31 -24.55 -0.82
C LYS A 36 28.31 -23.90 0.14
N PRO A 37 27.98 -22.61 -0.02
CA PRO A 37 26.96 -21.95 0.79
C PRO A 37 25.56 -22.50 0.45
N PHE A 38 24.71 -22.62 1.47
CA PHE A 38 23.27 -22.84 1.29
C PHE A 38 22.51 -21.88 2.22
N CYS A 39 21.90 -20.84 1.65
CA CYS A 39 21.27 -19.78 2.44
C CYS A 39 19.76 -19.74 2.25
N ILE A 40 19.02 -19.71 3.36
CA ILE A 40 17.60 -19.40 3.41
C ILE A 40 17.39 -18.20 4.34
N VAL A 41 16.56 -17.25 3.92
CA VAL A 41 16.09 -16.15 4.78
C VAL A 41 14.68 -16.46 5.26
N ILE A 42 14.44 -16.37 6.57
CA ILE A 42 13.09 -16.54 7.12
C ILE A 42 12.18 -15.44 6.57
N PRO A 43 10.97 -15.75 6.07
CA PRO A 43 9.90 -14.78 5.91
C PRO A 43 9.62 -14.13 7.27
N PRO A 44 10.04 -12.88 7.49
CA PRO A 44 10.11 -12.33 8.83
C PRO A 44 8.68 -12.22 9.39
N PRO A 45 8.32 -12.98 10.46
CA PRO A 45 7.00 -12.88 11.05
C PRO A 45 6.75 -11.48 11.62
N ASN A 46 5.53 -11.01 11.42
CA ASN A 46 5.05 -9.72 11.90
C ASN A 46 4.99 -9.69 13.44
N VAL A 47 5.47 -8.61 14.07
CA VAL A 47 5.34 -8.39 15.54
C VAL A 47 3.91 -8.00 15.98
N THR A 48 2.90 -8.71 15.49
CA THR A 48 1.48 -8.46 15.77
C THR A 48 0.89 -9.39 16.83
N GLY A 49 1.65 -10.37 17.34
CA GLY A 49 1.15 -11.35 18.32
C GLY A 49 2.00 -12.62 18.40
N ILE A 50 1.33 -13.75 18.60
CA ILE A 50 1.94 -15.09 18.65
C ILE A 50 1.89 -15.80 17.29
N LEU A 51 2.81 -16.74 17.07
CA LEU A 51 2.80 -17.62 15.90
C LEU A 51 1.61 -18.59 15.92
N HIS A 52 1.14 -18.94 14.73
CA HIS A 52 0.06 -19.91 14.47
C HIS A 52 0.55 -21.07 13.60
N MET A 53 -0.30 -22.09 13.36
CA MET A 53 0.07 -23.31 12.62
C MET A 53 0.68 -23.05 11.23
N GLY A 54 0.19 -22.08 10.47
CA GLY A 54 0.83 -21.68 9.20
C GLY A 54 2.31 -21.27 9.34
N HIS A 55 2.69 -20.58 10.43
CA HIS A 55 4.08 -20.26 10.70
C HIS A 55 4.89 -21.52 11.03
N ALA A 56 4.33 -22.42 11.83
CA ALA A 56 4.99 -23.69 12.15
C ALA A 56 5.24 -24.50 10.87
N LEU A 57 4.24 -24.63 9.99
CA LEU A 57 4.37 -25.32 8.71
C LEU A 57 5.51 -24.73 7.85
N ASN A 58 5.51 -23.42 7.67
CA ASN A 58 6.51 -22.73 6.85
C ASN A 58 7.94 -22.93 7.41
N ASN A 59 8.13 -22.72 8.71
CA ASN A 59 9.44 -22.86 9.35
C ASN A 59 9.93 -24.31 9.38
N THR A 60 9.04 -25.29 9.54
CA THR A 60 9.41 -26.72 9.50
C THR A 60 10.00 -27.11 8.14
N TYR A 61 9.41 -26.65 7.03
CA TYR A 61 9.98 -26.92 5.69
C TYR A 61 11.37 -26.30 5.51
N GLN A 62 11.56 -25.07 5.98
CA GLN A 62 12.87 -24.42 5.93
C GLN A 62 13.90 -25.16 6.78
N ASP A 63 13.54 -25.55 8.01
CA ASP A 63 14.45 -26.26 8.92
C ASP A 63 14.86 -27.63 8.35
N ILE A 64 13.93 -28.38 7.74
CA ILE A 64 14.24 -29.64 7.05
C ILE A 64 15.30 -29.42 5.96
N LEU A 65 15.12 -28.40 5.10
CA LEU A 65 16.07 -28.09 4.03
C LEU A 65 17.45 -27.71 4.59
N ILE A 66 17.47 -26.86 5.61
CA ILE A 66 18.71 -26.40 6.25
C ILE A 66 19.48 -27.55 6.88
N ARG A 67 18.79 -28.40 7.65
CA ARG A 67 19.39 -29.57 8.29
C ARG A 67 19.91 -30.57 7.25
N LEU A 68 19.11 -30.87 6.23
CA LEU A 68 19.51 -31.77 5.15
C LEU A 68 20.78 -31.27 4.45
N ARG A 69 20.82 -29.99 4.07
CA ARG A 69 21.98 -29.40 3.38
C ARG A 69 23.21 -29.34 4.28
N ARG A 70 23.02 -29.05 5.57
CA ARG A 70 24.11 -29.07 6.55
C ARG A 70 24.72 -30.47 6.66
N MET A 71 23.87 -31.51 6.71
CA MET A 71 24.31 -32.91 6.71
C MET A 71 24.97 -33.36 5.40
N GLN A 72 24.63 -32.74 4.28
CA GLN A 72 25.25 -32.97 2.97
C GLN A 72 26.59 -32.22 2.78
N GLY A 73 27.11 -31.56 3.84
CA GLY A 73 28.40 -30.87 3.82
C GLY A 73 28.36 -29.42 3.33
N PHE A 74 27.18 -28.85 3.08
CA PHE A 74 27.05 -27.43 2.77
C PHE A 74 27.27 -26.57 4.01
N GLU A 75 27.72 -25.34 3.79
CA GLU A 75 27.70 -24.30 4.82
C GLU A 75 26.31 -23.66 4.84
N SER A 76 25.43 -24.21 5.67
CA SER A 76 24.02 -23.83 5.70
C SER A 76 23.74 -22.67 6.66
N LEU A 77 23.34 -21.52 6.10
CA LEU A 77 22.85 -20.36 6.84
C LEU A 77 21.32 -20.28 6.76
N TRP A 78 20.69 -20.26 7.92
CA TRP A 78 19.27 -19.90 8.04
C TRP A 78 19.14 -18.60 8.81
N MET A 79 18.90 -17.50 8.08
CA MET A 79 18.87 -16.14 8.61
C MET A 79 17.54 -15.85 9.31
N PRO A 80 17.52 -15.65 10.65
CA PRO A 80 16.30 -15.35 11.37
C PRO A 80 16.05 -13.84 11.45
N GLY A 81 14.78 -13.48 11.63
CA GLY A 81 14.41 -12.12 11.95
C GLY A 81 12.91 -11.91 12.05
N THR A 82 12.49 -10.68 12.34
CA THR A 82 11.08 -10.29 12.49
C THR A 82 10.80 -8.98 11.75
N ASP A 83 9.53 -8.77 11.39
CA ASP A 83 9.09 -7.58 10.67
C ASP A 83 8.28 -6.65 11.58
N HIS A 84 8.61 -5.36 11.56
CA HIS A 84 7.86 -4.29 12.22
C HIS A 84 6.40 -4.21 11.80
N ALA A 85 6.04 -4.71 10.61
CA ALA A 85 4.67 -4.83 10.09
C ALA A 85 3.85 -3.51 10.06
N GLY A 86 4.52 -2.35 10.13
CA GLY A 86 3.94 -1.00 10.03
C GLY A 86 2.54 -0.86 10.62
N ILE A 87 1.58 -0.64 9.74
CA ILE A 87 0.16 -0.44 10.04
C ILE A 87 -0.53 -1.65 10.70
N ALA A 88 -0.06 -2.88 10.52
CA ALA A 88 -0.59 -4.03 11.24
C ALA A 88 -0.27 -3.94 12.74
N THR A 89 0.99 -3.65 13.08
CA THR A 89 1.42 -3.45 14.48
C THR A 89 0.74 -2.23 15.09
N GLN A 90 0.69 -1.11 14.37
CA GLN A 90 0.01 0.10 14.82
C GLN A 90 -1.47 -0.17 15.13
N ASN A 91 -2.20 -0.91 14.28
CA ASN A 91 -3.59 -1.27 14.54
C ASN A 91 -3.77 -2.12 15.80
N VAL A 92 -2.85 -3.05 16.08
CA VAL A 92 -2.94 -3.89 17.28
C VAL A 92 -2.70 -3.05 18.54
N VAL A 93 -1.71 -2.15 18.51
CA VAL A 93 -1.45 -1.23 19.62
C VAL A 93 -2.60 -0.24 19.82
N GLU A 94 -3.18 0.30 18.74
CA GLU A 94 -4.38 1.15 18.81
C GLU A 94 -5.57 0.40 19.43
N ARG A 95 -5.79 -0.87 19.08
CA ARG A 95 -6.84 -1.70 19.71
C ARG A 95 -6.58 -1.93 21.20
N GLN A 96 -5.32 -2.06 21.62
CA GLN A 96 -4.98 -2.16 23.04
C GLN A 96 -5.26 -0.85 23.76
N LEU A 97 -4.83 0.29 23.21
CA LEU A 97 -5.11 1.61 23.77
C LEU A 97 -6.62 1.89 23.88
N ALA A 98 -7.41 1.47 22.89
CA ALA A 98 -8.85 1.60 22.93
C ALA A 98 -9.49 0.83 24.11
N LYS A 99 -8.92 -0.31 24.52
CA LYS A 99 -9.36 -1.04 25.73
C LYS A 99 -9.02 -0.29 27.02
N GLU A 100 -8.01 0.57 26.97
CA GLU A 100 -7.62 1.47 28.05
C GLU A 100 -8.39 2.82 27.99
N GLY A 101 -9.29 2.99 27.02
CA GLY A 101 -10.06 4.22 26.82
C GLY A 101 -9.29 5.37 26.15
N LEU A 102 -8.09 5.10 25.63
CA LEU A 102 -7.21 6.09 25.00
C LEU A 102 -7.18 5.95 23.48
N LYS A 103 -7.00 7.07 22.77
CA LYS A 103 -6.71 7.13 21.33
C LYS A 103 -5.25 7.50 21.11
N ARG A 104 -4.73 7.19 19.91
CA ARG A 104 -3.35 7.57 19.54
C ARG A 104 -3.13 9.09 19.60
N GLN A 105 -4.15 9.87 19.23
CA GLN A 105 -4.10 11.33 19.23
C GLN A 105 -3.92 11.90 20.65
N ASP A 106 -4.49 11.22 21.66
CA ASP A 106 -4.41 11.66 23.06
C ASP A 106 -2.99 11.55 23.63
N LEU A 107 -2.18 10.62 23.10
CA LEU A 107 -0.79 10.40 23.53
C LEU A 107 0.21 11.30 22.80
N GLY A 108 -0.10 11.72 21.57
CA GLY A 108 0.87 12.31 20.66
C GLY A 108 1.84 11.26 20.06
N ARG A 109 2.59 11.67 19.03
CA ARG A 109 3.41 10.76 18.22
C ARG A 109 4.52 10.07 19.03
N ASP A 110 5.27 10.81 19.83
CA ASP A 110 6.45 10.28 20.51
C ASP A 110 6.09 9.22 21.55
N LYS A 111 5.13 9.52 22.45
CA LYS A 111 4.64 8.55 23.45
C LYS A 111 3.97 7.33 22.80
N PHE A 112 3.27 7.53 21.67
CA PHE A 112 2.72 6.41 20.92
C PHE A 112 3.82 5.49 20.39
N LEU A 113 4.89 6.05 19.81
CA LEU A 113 6.04 5.28 19.32
C LEU A 113 6.73 4.51 20.45
N GLU A 114 6.90 5.11 21.63
CA GLU A 114 7.43 4.42 22.81
C GLU A 114 6.59 3.19 23.17
N ARG A 115 5.25 3.31 23.15
CA ARG A 115 4.33 2.19 23.41
C ARG A 115 4.47 1.08 22.36
N VAL A 116 4.64 1.44 21.09
CA VAL A 116 4.84 0.45 20.01
C VAL A 116 6.18 -0.28 20.17
N TRP A 117 7.24 0.40 20.60
CA TRP A 117 8.52 -0.24 20.91
C TRP A 117 8.41 -1.21 22.10
N GLN A 118 7.70 -0.83 23.16
CA GLN A 118 7.41 -1.72 24.30
C GLN A 118 6.66 -2.99 23.84
N TRP A 119 5.65 -2.83 22.98
CA TRP A 119 4.95 -3.95 22.37
C TRP A 119 5.91 -4.86 21.58
N LYS A 120 6.78 -4.28 20.75
CA LYS A 120 7.78 -5.05 19.99
C LYS A 120 8.67 -5.88 20.90
N GLU A 121 9.13 -5.36 22.04
CA GLU A 121 10.01 -6.12 22.94
C GLU A 121 9.29 -7.31 23.59
N GLN A 122 8.02 -7.12 24.00
CA GLN A 122 7.21 -8.19 24.58
C GLN A 122 6.87 -9.30 23.58
N TYR A 123 6.45 -8.94 22.37
CA TYR A 123 5.96 -9.91 21.38
C TYR A 123 7.08 -10.45 20.47
N GLY A 124 8.07 -9.63 20.12
CA GLY A 124 9.24 -10.07 19.36
C GLY A 124 10.03 -11.16 20.08
N SER A 125 10.21 -11.03 21.40
CA SER A 125 10.84 -12.08 22.23
C SER A 125 10.00 -13.36 22.27
N THR A 126 8.67 -13.23 22.25
CA THR A 126 7.75 -14.38 22.21
C THR A 126 7.83 -15.16 20.91
N ILE A 127 7.88 -14.48 19.75
CA ILE A 127 8.03 -15.12 18.43
C ILE A 127 9.32 -15.93 18.38
N ILE A 128 10.45 -15.34 18.79
CA ILE A 128 11.75 -16.04 18.82
C ILE A 128 11.70 -17.24 19.76
N ARG A 129 11.08 -17.10 20.94
CA ARG A 129 10.90 -18.22 21.89
C ARG A 129 10.07 -19.35 21.28
N GLN A 130 9.01 -19.04 20.55
CA GLN A 130 8.18 -20.06 19.87
C GLN A 130 8.97 -20.80 18.78
N LEU A 131 9.74 -20.09 17.94
CA LEU A 131 10.59 -20.74 16.93
C LEU A 131 11.67 -21.63 17.58
N LYS A 132 12.29 -21.16 18.66
CA LYS A 132 13.24 -21.95 19.44
C LYS A 132 12.59 -23.20 20.03
N LYS A 133 11.37 -23.08 20.58
CA LYS A 133 10.62 -24.20 21.13
C LYS A 133 10.18 -25.21 20.05
N LEU A 134 9.96 -24.77 18.82
CA LEU A 134 9.74 -25.66 17.66
C LEU A 134 11.02 -26.40 17.23
N GLY A 135 12.19 -26.06 17.78
CA GLY A 135 13.46 -26.69 17.44
C GLY A 135 14.16 -26.09 16.22
N ALA A 136 13.83 -24.86 15.82
CA ALA A 136 14.39 -24.22 14.64
C ALA A 136 15.93 -24.06 14.71
N SER A 137 16.66 -24.62 13.74
CA SER A 137 18.13 -24.55 13.68
C SER A 137 18.70 -23.27 13.04
N SER A 138 18.05 -22.13 13.30
CA SER A 138 18.43 -20.83 12.76
C SER A 138 19.68 -20.24 13.41
N ASP A 139 20.38 -19.38 12.69
CA ASP A 139 21.55 -18.65 13.22
C ASP A 139 21.08 -17.48 14.11
N TRP A 140 20.80 -17.79 15.39
CA TRP A 140 20.27 -16.83 16.35
C TRP A 140 21.21 -15.65 16.67
N GLN A 141 22.50 -15.73 16.30
CA GLN A 141 23.44 -14.62 16.46
C GLN A 141 23.22 -13.51 15.43
N ARG A 142 22.50 -13.82 14.34
CA ARG A 142 22.20 -12.92 13.23
C ARG A 142 20.75 -12.43 13.20
N VAL A 143 20.01 -12.56 14.31
CA VAL A 143 18.60 -12.10 14.36
C VAL A 143 18.50 -10.63 13.93
N ARG A 144 17.67 -10.39 12.90
CA ARG A 144 17.39 -9.06 12.37
C ARG A 144 15.98 -8.60 12.66
N PHE A 145 15.82 -7.29 12.77
CA PHE A 145 14.53 -6.62 12.78
C PHE A 145 14.51 -5.56 11.68
N THR A 146 13.41 -5.44 10.94
CA THR A 146 13.34 -4.50 9.80
C THR A 146 13.52 -3.04 10.20
N MET A 147 13.24 -2.66 11.46
CA MET A 147 13.54 -1.32 11.98
C MET A 147 14.78 -1.25 12.90
N ASP A 148 15.69 -2.25 12.85
CA ASP A 148 17.02 -2.06 13.43
C ASP A 148 17.69 -0.83 12.79
N GLU A 149 18.54 -0.13 13.56
CA GLU A 149 19.22 1.08 13.09
C GLU A 149 19.98 0.84 11.77
N GLU A 150 20.69 -0.28 11.70
CA GLU A 150 21.51 -0.65 10.54
C GLU A 150 20.65 -1.06 9.34
N TYR A 151 19.52 -1.74 9.58
CA TYR A 151 18.57 -2.09 8.52
C TYR A 151 17.89 -0.82 7.97
N SER A 152 17.59 0.13 8.86
CA SER A 152 17.02 1.42 8.48
C SER A 152 17.95 2.24 7.58
N GLN A 153 19.28 2.07 7.71
CA GLN A 153 20.22 2.68 6.77
C GLN A 153 20.12 2.06 5.38
N SER A 154 19.93 0.74 5.27
CA SER A 154 19.67 0.05 3.99
C SER A 154 18.44 0.62 3.29
N VAL A 155 17.36 0.83 4.04
CA VAL A 155 16.11 1.41 3.52
C VAL A 155 16.35 2.82 2.98
N LYS A 156 17.07 3.66 3.72
CA LYS A 156 17.43 5.01 3.28
C LYS A 156 18.34 5.00 2.05
N GLU A 157 19.30 4.07 1.99
CA GLU A 157 20.19 3.90 0.84
C GLU A 157 19.39 3.64 -0.43
N VAL A 158 18.51 2.64 -0.39
CA VAL A 158 17.70 2.26 -1.57
C VAL A 158 16.77 3.39 -1.98
N PHE A 159 16.11 4.06 -1.02
CA PHE A 159 15.25 5.20 -1.36
C PHE A 159 16.04 6.29 -2.11
N VAL A 160 17.19 6.71 -1.58
CA VAL A 160 18.01 7.74 -2.21
C VAL A 160 18.54 7.27 -3.57
N ALA A 161 18.93 6.00 -3.71
CA ALA A 161 19.38 5.43 -4.98
C ALA A 161 18.26 5.42 -6.05
N LEU A 162 17.04 5.01 -5.69
CA LEU A 162 15.90 5.00 -6.60
C LEU A 162 15.47 6.42 -6.99
N TRP A 163 15.50 7.38 -6.05
CA TRP A 163 15.27 8.80 -6.34
C TRP A 163 16.29 9.34 -7.35
N ASN A 164 17.58 9.06 -7.12
CA ASN A 164 18.66 9.47 -8.01
C ASN A 164 18.51 8.88 -9.42
N LYS A 165 18.01 7.64 -9.54
CA LYS A 165 17.65 6.98 -10.80
C LYS A 165 16.37 7.53 -11.45
N GLY A 166 15.59 8.38 -10.76
CA GLY A 166 14.32 8.92 -11.26
C GLY A 166 13.17 7.93 -11.26
N LEU A 167 13.28 6.89 -10.44
CA LEU A 167 12.25 5.87 -10.26
C LEU A 167 11.27 6.26 -9.15
N ILE A 168 11.68 7.07 -8.18
CA ILE A 168 10.77 7.65 -7.18
C ILE A 168 10.28 9.02 -7.65
N TYR A 169 8.99 9.28 -7.49
CA TYR A 169 8.35 10.55 -7.80
C TYR A 169 7.14 10.80 -6.88
N GLN A 170 6.65 12.04 -6.85
CA GLN A 170 5.43 12.41 -6.14
C GLN A 170 4.36 12.83 -7.15
N ASP A 171 3.11 12.39 -6.95
CA ASP A 171 2.00 12.71 -7.86
C ASP A 171 0.66 12.67 -7.13
N ASP A 172 -0.35 13.33 -7.68
CA ASP A 172 -1.74 13.29 -7.22
C ASP A 172 -2.48 12.18 -7.97
N LYS A 173 -2.71 11.05 -7.28
CA LYS A 173 -3.36 9.87 -7.85
C LYS A 173 -4.54 9.41 -7.01
N ILE A 174 -5.49 8.74 -7.66
CA ILE A 174 -6.47 7.93 -6.93
C ILE A 174 -5.74 6.77 -6.28
N ILE A 175 -5.93 6.69 -4.98
CA ILE A 175 -5.40 5.62 -4.14
C ILE A 175 -6.55 4.96 -3.39
N ASN A 176 -6.33 3.71 -2.98
CA ASN A 176 -7.20 3.08 -2.01
C ASN A 176 -6.94 3.71 -0.64
N TRP A 177 -7.93 4.40 -0.09
CA TRP A 177 -7.82 5.09 1.18
C TRP A 177 -8.70 4.42 2.23
N CYS A 178 -8.16 4.20 3.42
CA CYS A 178 -8.95 3.72 4.56
C CYS A 178 -9.35 4.90 5.45
N PRO A 179 -10.64 5.31 5.50
CA PRO A 179 -11.07 6.45 6.31
C PRO A 179 -10.89 6.24 7.82
N ARG A 180 -10.99 4.99 8.28
CA ARG A 180 -10.79 4.62 9.69
C ARG A 180 -9.33 4.73 10.10
N CYS A 181 -8.41 4.19 9.30
CA CYS A 181 -6.98 4.20 9.61
C CYS A 181 -6.30 5.52 9.19
N GLN A 182 -6.95 6.28 8.30
CA GLN A 182 -6.47 7.50 7.65
C GLN A 182 -5.12 7.31 6.97
N THR A 183 -5.07 6.36 6.03
CA THR A 183 -3.84 6.02 5.30
C THR A 183 -4.16 5.37 3.97
N ALA A 184 -3.26 5.59 3.02
CA ALA A 184 -3.21 4.86 1.77
C ALA A 184 -3.01 3.35 2.00
N LEU A 185 -3.60 2.57 1.10
CA LEU A 185 -3.46 1.13 0.93
C LEU A 185 -3.03 0.87 -0.52
N SER A 186 -2.23 -0.17 -0.72
CA SER A 186 -1.96 -0.69 -2.06
C SER A 186 -3.17 -1.41 -2.65
N ASP A 187 -3.22 -1.58 -3.98
CA ASP A 187 -4.27 -2.35 -4.67
C ASP A 187 -4.41 -3.77 -4.09
N GLU A 188 -3.28 -4.36 -3.69
CA GLU A 188 -3.27 -5.69 -3.11
C GLU A 188 -3.79 -5.74 -1.65
N GLU A 189 -3.81 -4.62 -0.93
CA GLU A 189 -4.36 -4.51 0.45
C GLU A 189 -5.87 -4.20 0.48
N ALA A 190 -6.48 -4.02 -0.69
CA ALA A 190 -7.86 -3.62 -0.93
C ALA A 190 -8.73 -4.78 -1.45
N ALA A 191 -8.88 -5.84 -0.65
CA ALA A 191 -9.66 -7.01 -1.05
C ALA A 191 -11.14 -6.64 -1.25
N HIS A 192 -11.71 -7.06 -2.38
CA HIS A 192 -13.10 -6.82 -2.71
C HIS A 192 -14.00 -7.91 -2.14
N ARG A 193 -15.19 -7.51 -1.67
CA ARG A 193 -16.26 -8.42 -1.23
C ARG A 193 -17.53 -8.04 -1.93
N GLU A 194 -18.34 -9.02 -2.29
CA GLU A 194 -19.68 -8.78 -2.80
C GLU A 194 -20.56 -8.20 -1.69
N VAL A 195 -21.16 -7.06 -1.96
CA VAL A 195 -22.08 -6.38 -1.05
C VAL A 195 -23.39 -6.12 -1.80
N GLN A 196 -24.49 -6.41 -1.12
CA GLN A 196 -25.81 -6.07 -1.63
C GLN A 196 -26.05 -4.57 -1.45
N GLY A 197 -26.27 -3.87 -2.56
CA GLY A 197 -26.60 -2.45 -2.57
C GLY A 197 -27.71 -2.15 -3.59
N ASN A 198 -27.75 -0.91 -4.05
CA ASN A 198 -28.73 -0.45 -5.03
C ASN A 198 -28.03 0.29 -6.18
N LEU A 199 -28.64 0.20 -7.36
CA LEU A 199 -28.34 1.03 -8.52
C LEU A 199 -29.45 2.10 -8.62
N TYR A 200 -29.04 3.35 -8.53
CA TYR A 200 -29.91 4.52 -8.56
C TYR A 200 -29.92 5.13 -9.95
N TYR A 201 -31.10 5.42 -10.48
CA TYR A 201 -31.30 6.07 -11.77
C TYR A 201 -31.75 7.50 -11.54
N ILE A 202 -30.86 8.45 -11.79
CA ILE A 202 -31.02 9.85 -11.40
C ILE A 202 -31.14 10.73 -12.66
N ARG A 203 -32.11 11.66 -12.64
CA ARG A 203 -32.39 12.60 -13.72
C ARG A 203 -31.48 13.82 -13.64
N TYR A 204 -30.77 14.12 -14.73
CA TYR A 204 -29.94 15.32 -14.91
C TYR A 204 -30.57 16.20 -15.98
N SER A 205 -30.86 17.45 -15.64
CA SER A 205 -31.53 18.38 -16.55
C SER A 205 -30.60 18.88 -17.65
N LEU A 206 -31.06 18.91 -18.90
CA LEU A 206 -30.34 19.49 -20.03
C LEU A 206 -30.45 21.02 -20.02
N LYS A 207 -29.33 21.73 -20.16
CA LYS A 207 -29.29 23.20 -20.08
C LYS A 207 -29.94 23.89 -21.30
N GLU A 208 -29.79 23.34 -22.50
CA GLU A 208 -30.21 23.99 -23.75
C GLU A 208 -31.72 24.29 -23.82
N GLU A 209 -32.56 23.55 -23.10
CA GLU A 209 -34.02 23.75 -23.11
C GLU A 209 -34.56 24.54 -21.90
N ILE A 210 -33.75 24.80 -20.86
CA ILE A 210 -34.13 25.69 -19.74
C ILE A 210 -34.19 27.16 -20.20
N ARG A 211 -33.47 27.51 -21.27
CA ARG A 211 -33.57 28.84 -21.90
C ARG A 211 -34.87 29.03 -22.69
N ASN A 212 -35.44 27.95 -23.23
CA ASN A 212 -36.63 28.02 -24.08
C ASN A 212 -37.96 27.93 -23.31
N SER A 213 -37.93 27.60 -22.01
CA SER A 213 -39.12 27.55 -21.15
C SER A 213 -39.62 28.93 -20.66
N LYS A 214 -39.02 30.03 -21.13
CA LYS A 214 -39.52 31.41 -20.93
C LYS A 214 -40.42 31.93 -22.06
N PHE A 215 -40.75 31.13 -23.08
CA PHE A 215 -41.67 31.55 -24.13
C PHE A 215 -43.12 31.18 -23.83
N GLU A 216 -43.98 32.16 -24.08
CA GLU A 216 -45.40 32.24 -23.80
C GLU A 216 -46.21 30.99 -24.20
N ILE A 217 -47.25 30.73 -23.40
CA ILE A 217 -48.35 29.84 -23.72
C ILE A 217 -48.99 30.30 -25.04
N ARG A 218 -48.80 29.52 -26.11
CA ARG A 218 -49.67 29.57 -27.30
C ARG A 218 -50.10 28.16 -27.69
N ASP A 219 -51.43 28.01 -27.64
CA ASP A 219 -52.29 26.96 -28.19
C ASP A 219 -52.11 25.49 -27.78
N LYS A 220 -53.18 24.97 -27.18
CA LYS A 220 -53.35 23.61 -26.63
C LYS A 220 -53.89 22.58 -27.65
N SER A 221 -53.64 22.74 -28.95
CA SER A 221 -54.33 21.93 -29.97
C SER A 221 -53.47 21.02 -30.83
N GLN A 222 -52.17 20.85 -30.55
CA GLN A 222 -51.35 19.83 -31.22
C GLN A 222 -50.36 19.18 -30.24
N ILE A 223 -50.80 18.12 -29.56
CA ILE A 223 -49.92 17.21 -28.80
C ILE A 223 -50.12 15.81 -29.36
N GLU A 224 -49.42 15.51 -30.46
CA GLU A 224 -49.14 14.15 -30.88
C GLU A 224 -47.61 14.00 -31.04
N ASN A 225 -47.01 13.21 -30.15
CA ASN A 225 -45.79 12.43 -30.32
C ASN A 225 -44.40 13.12 -30.46
N HIS A 226 -44.10 14.14 -29.64
CA HIS A 226 -42.71 14.40 -29.22
C HIS A 226 -42.66 14.98 -27.79
N THR A 227 -42.74 14.12 -26.77
CA THR A 227 -42.28 14.50 -25.42
C THR A 227 -40.75 14.53 -25.42
N SER A 228 -40.15 15.67 -25.76
CA SER A 228 -38.74 15.92 -25.47
C SER A 228 -38.54 15.82 -23.96
N GLN A 229 -37.94 14.74 -23.48
CA GLN A 229 -37.52 14.65 -22.08
C GLN A 229 -36.36 15.63 -21.88
N ASN A 230 -36.60 16.72 -21.14
CA ASN A 230 -35.59 17.75 -20.82
C ASN A 230 -34.49 17.27 -19.84
N TYR A 231 -34.35 15.96 -19.66
CA TYR A 231 -33.40 15.35 -18.75
C TYR A 231 -32.83 14.06 -19.34
N ILE A 232 -31.64 13.70 -18.88
CA ILE A 232 -31.02 12.41 -19.12
C ILE A 232 -31.07 11.59 -17.82
N VAL A 233 -31.02 10.27 -17.93
CA VAL A 233 -31.02 9.38 -16.76
C VAL A 233 -29.64 8.73 -16.64
N VAL A 234 -28.98 8.98 -15.51
CA VAL A 234 -27.65 8.44 -15.19
C VAL A 234 -27.79 7.36 -14.12
N ALA A 235 -27.15 6.22 -14.34
CA ALA A 235 -27.12 5.13 -13.37
C ALA A 235 -25.87 5.23 -12.47
N THR A 236 -26.03 5.07 -11.15
CA THR A 236 -24.92 5.08 -10.20
C THR A 236 -25.21 4.22 -8.97
N THR A 237 -24.19 3.56 -8.42
CA THR A 237 -24.26 2.88 -7.11
C THR A 237 -23.90 3.79 -5.95
N ARG A 238 -23.36 4.99 -6.25
CA ARG A 238 -22.81 5.95 -5.28
C ARG A 238 -23.38 7.35 -5.49
N PRO A 239 -24.66 7.59 -5.14
CA PRO A 239 -25.29 8.90 -5.33
C PRO A 239 -24.59 10.01 -4.52
N GLU A 240 -23.94 9.69 -3.40
CA GLU A 240 -23.20 10.65 -2.60
C GLU A 240 -22.00 11.28 -3.33
N THR A 241 -21.44 10.59 -4.33
CA THR A 241 -20.32 11.11 -5.12
C THR A 241 -20.76 12.08 -6.22
N MET A 242 -22.07 12.12 -6.53
CA MET A 242 -22.63 12.95 -7.60
C MET A 242 -22.30 14.44 -7.47
N VAL A 243 -22.24 14.94 -6.23
CA VAL A 243 -21.88 16.34 -5.97
C VAL A 243 -20.44 16.69 -6.40
N GLY A 244 -19.61 15.67 -6.70
CA GLY A 244 -18.28 15.80 -7.28
C GLY A 244 -18.20 15.58 -8.79
N ASP A 245 -19.33 15.38 -9.49
CA ASP A 245 -19.36 15.10 -10.92
C ASP A 245 -18.80 16.24 -11.77
N THR A 246 -17.95 15.92 -12.75
CA THR A 246 -17.37 16.93 -13.67
C THR A 246 -17.72 16.69 -15.12
N ALA A 247 -18.28 15.52 -15.44
CA ALA A 247 -18.85 15.19 -16.73
C ALA A 247 -19.90 14.06 -16.60
N VAL A 248 -20.67 13.86 -17.65
CA VAL A 248 -21.40 12.61 -17.90
C VAL A 248 -20.78 11.97 -19.14
N ALA A 249 -20.47 10.68 -19.09
CA ALA A 249 -19.86 9.97 -20.20
C ALA A 249 -20.84 8.98 -20.85
N LEU A 250 -20.67 8.80 -22.15
CA LEU A 250 -21.34 7.80 -22.96
C LEU A 250 -20.38 7.13 -23.93
N ASN A 251 -20.73 5.96 -24.44
CA ASN A 251 -19.93 5.31 -25.48
C ASN A 251 -20.16 6.01 -26.84
N PRO A 252 -19.12 6.41 -27.59
CA PRO A 252 -19.28 7.06 -28.91
C PRO A 252 -20.03 6.19 -29.94
N LYS A 253 -20.06 4.88 -29.74
CA LYS A 253 -20.78 3.91 -30.61
C LYS A 253 -22.25 3.75 -30.22
N ASP A 254 -22.71 4.38 -29.14
CA ASP A 254 -24.10 4.33 -28.71
C ASP A 254 -24.96 5.31 -29.50
N GLU A 255 -25.62 4.81 -30.55
CA GLU A 255 -26.49 5.61 -31.42
C GLU A 255 -27.68 6.22 -30.68
N ARG A 256 -28.07 5.69 -29.50
CA ARG A 256 -29.18 6.25 -28.69
C ARG A 256 -28.87 7.65 -28.18
N TYR A 257 -27.62 7.91 -27.82
CA TYR A 257 -27.22 9.12 -27.08
C TYR A 257 -26.14 9.96 -27.79
N LYS A 258 -25.67 9.54 -28.97
CA LYS A 258 -24.65 10.24 -29.77
C LYS A 258 -24.95 11.73 -29.99
N HIS A 259 -26.21 12.09 -30.15
CA HIS A 259 -26.68 13.47 -30.33
C HIS A 259 -26.55 14.36 -29.06
N LEU A 260 -26.20 13.78 -27.92
CA LEU A 260 -26.01 14.48 -26.64
C LEU A 260 -24.55 14.88 -26.39
N ILE A 261 -23.60 14.35 -27.17
CA ILE A 261 -22.17 14.66 -26.99
C ILE A 261 -21.94 16.17 -27.13
N GLY A 262 -21.24 16.74 -26.14
CA GLY A 262 -20.94 18.17 -26.07
C GLY A 262 -22.03 19.03 -25.45
N LYS A 263 -23.25 18.51 -25.26
CA LYS A 263 -24.31 19.22 -24.53
C LYS A 263 -23.97 19.38 -23.06
N THR A 264 -24.60 20.38 -22.43
CA THR A 264 -24.43 20.68 -21.01
C THR A 264 -25.62 20.15 -20.21
N VAL A 265 -25.32 19.48 -19.10
CA VAL A 265 -26.30 19.06 -18.09
C VAL A 265 -25.99 19.72 -16.76
N ILE A 266 -27.03 19.81 -15.94
CA ILE A 266 -26.94 20.36 -14.59
C ILE A 266 -26.88 19.20 -13.60
N VAL A 267 -25.84 19.17 -12.78
CA VAL A 267 -25.71 18.22 -11.67
C VAL A 267 -26.85 18.48 -10.67
N PRO A 268 -27.67 17.47 -10.34
CA PRO A 268 -28.71 17.61 -9.34
C PRO A 268 -28.17 18.14 -8.01
N LEU A 269 -28.99 18.92 -7.29
CA LEU A 269 -28.74 19.47 -5.95
C LEU A 269 -27.70 20.60 -5.87
N ILE A 270 -26.55 20.47 -6.55
CA ILE A 270 -25.47 21.48 -6.53
C ILE A 270 -25.53 22.48 -7.69
N GLU A 271 -26.40 22.22 -8.68
CA GLU A 271 -26.64 23.07 -9.86
C GLU A 271 -25.40 23.42 -10.69
N ARG A 272 -24.33 22.62 -10.58
CA ARG A 272 -23.12 22.76 -11.38
C ARG A 272 -23.37 22.33 -12.82
N GLU A 273 -22.83 23.09 -13.76
CA GLU A 273 -22.87 22.75 -15.18
C GLU A 273 -21.71 21.84 -15.56
N ILE A 274 -22.04 20.71 -16.19
CA ILE A 274 -21.06 19.74 -16.67
C ILE A 274 -21.36 19.33 -18.12
N LYS A 275 -20.34 18.88 -18.85
CA LYS A 275 -20.47 18.46 -20.24
C LYS A 275 -20.73 16.97 -20.36
N ILE A 276 -21.44 16.58 -21.42
CA ILE A 276 -21.52 15.20 -21.86
C ILE A 276 -20.33 14.90 -22.77
N ILE A 277 -19.53 13.89 -22.41
CA ILE A 277 -18.32 13.48 -23.14
C ILE A 277 -18.50 12.07 -23.71
N ALA A 278 -17.69 11.71 -24.71
CA ALA A 278 -17.68 10.39 -25.30
C ALA A 278 -16.41 9.63 -24.91
N ASP A 279 -16.54 8.43 -24.35
CA ASP A 279 -15.42 7.57 -23.97
C ASP A 279 -15.73 6.09 -24.23
N GLU A 280 -14.76 5.38 -24.81
CA GLU A 280 -14.94 3.97 -25.21
C GLU A 280 -14.96 2.99 -24.02
N LEU A 281 -14.51 3.40 -22.83
CA LEU A 281 -14.58 2.57 -21.63
C LEU A 281 -16.01 2.35 -21.12
N ILE A 282 -16.99 3.12 -21.60
CA ILE A 282 -18.37 3.01 -21.14
C ILE A 282 -19.04 1.79 -21.74
N ASP A 283 -19.59 0.94 -20.88
CA ASP A 283 -20.45 -0.17 -21.28
C ASP A 283 -21.85 0.35 -21.64
N MET A 284 -22.28 0.08 -22.87
CA MET A 284 -23.59 0.50 -23.41
C MET A 284 -24.75 -0.30 -22.80
N GLU A 285 -24.49 -1.52 -22.33
CA GLU A 285 -25.50 -2.43 -21.80
C GLU A 285 -25.74 -2.23 -20.29
N PHE A 286 -24.77 -1.62 -19.58
CA PHE A 286 -24.89 -1.40 -18.14
C PHE A 286 -25.73 -0.16 -17.81
N GLY A 287 -26.79 -0.35 -17.01
CA GLY A 287 -27.66 0.73 -16.56
C GLY A 287 -28.37 1.43 -17.73
N THR A 288 -28.07 2.71 -17.93
CA THR A 288 -28.61 3.49 -19.06
C THR A 288 -27.61 3.67 -20.21
N GLY A 289 -26.35 3.22 -20.07
CA GLY A 289 -25.26 3.59 -20.98
C GLY A 289 -24.74 5.03 -20.79
N LEU A 290 -25.32 5.79 -19.83
CA LEU A 290 -24.84 7.09 -19.38
C LEU A 290 -24.31 6.99 -17.96
N VAL A 291 -23.05 7.36 -17.76
CA VAL A 291 -22.32 7.21 -16.50
C VAL A 291 -21.87 8.58 -16.01
N LYS A 292 -22.09 8.88 -14.73
CA LYS A 292 -21.52 10.08 -14.09
C LYS A 292 -20.00 9.92 -13.94
N VAL A 293 -19.26 11.00 -14.18
CA VAL A 293 -17.79 10.99 -14.09
C VAL A 293 -17.34 11.81 -12.88
N THR A 294 -16.76 11.11 -11.89
CA THR A 294 -16.21 11.63 -10.63
C THR A 294 -14.72 11.35 -10.49
N PRO A 295 -13.85 12.12 -11.17
CA PRO A 295 -12.42 11.79 -11.27
C PRO A 295 -11.68 11.71 -9.94
N ALA A 296 -12.19 12.34 -8.87
CA ALA A 296 -11.56 12.34 -7.56
C ALA A 296 -12.01 11.18 -6.63
N HIS A 297 -12.98 10.35 -7.04
CA HIS A 297 -13.61 9.32 -6.18
C HIS A 297 -13.80 7.94 -6.85
N ASP A 298 -13.31 7.77 -8.08
CA ASP A 298 -13.30 6.49 -8.78
C ASP A 298 -12.08 6.37 -9.72
N SER A 299 -11.50 5.18 -9.79
CA SER A 299 -10.27 4.93 -10.56
C SER A 299 -10.49 4.98 -12.08
N ASN A 300 -11.63 4.51 -12.58
CA ASN A 300 -11.95 4.56 -14.01
C ASN A 300 -12.29 6.00 -14.41
N ASP A 301 -13.04 6.71 -13.56
CA ASP A 301 -13.34 8.13 -13.75
C ASP A 301 -12.08 8.99 -13.71
N TYR A 302 -11.09 8.65 -12.90
CA TYR A 302 -9.81 9.36 -12.84
C TYR A 302 -9.05 9.29 -14.17
N GLU A 303 -8.92 8.08 -14.73
CA GLU A 303 -8.27 7.89 -16.03
C GLU A 303 -9.05 8.59 -17.16
N MET A 304 -10.37 8.56 -17.09
CA MET A 304 -11.24 9.29 -18.02
C MET A 304 -11.06 10.80 -17.87
N GLY A 305 -11.02 11.31 -16.64
CA GLY A 305 -10.77 12.70 -16.32
C GLY A 305 -9.43 13.20 -16.87
N LYS A 306 -8.39 12.37 -16.80
CA LYS A 306 -7.08 12.67 -17.42
C LYS A 306 -7.17 12.75 -18.93
N ARG A 307 -7.80 11.78 -19.61
CA ARG A 307 -7.92 11.77 -21.09
C ARG A 307 -8.70 12.97 -21.61
N HIS A 308 -9.75 13.39 -20.91
CA HIS A 308 -10.64 14.47 -21.33
C HIS A 308 -10.33 15.82 -20.68
N THR A 309 -9.25 15.92 -19.89
CA THR A 309 -8.83 17.15 -19.18
C THR A 309 -9.96 17.72 -18.31
N LEU A 310 -10.62 16.87 -17.54
CA LEU A 310 -11.67 17.25 -16.60
C LEU A 310 -11.08 17.83 -15.31
N GLU A 311 -11.88 18.60 -14.60
CA GLU A 311 -11.55 19.07 -13.26
C GLU A 311 -11.61 17.91 -12.23
N PHE A 312 -10.74 17.95 -11.24
CA PHE A 312 -10.69 16.94 -10.17
C PHE A 312 -11.20 17.55 -8.87
N ILE A 313 -12.48 17.31 -8.56
CA ILE A 313 -13.15 17.89 -7.38
C ILE A 313 -13.21 16.87 -6.25
N ASN A 314 -12.34 17.02 -5.25
CA ASN A 314 -12.39 16.19 -4.06
C ASN A 314 -13.47 16.70 -3.08
N ILE A 315 -14.47 15.87 -2.78
CA ILE A 315 -15.62 16.21 -1.92
C ILE A 315 -15.48 15.66 -0.50
N MET A 316 -14.43 14.92 -0.20
CA MET A 316 -14.26 14.25 1.10
C MET A 316 -13.01 14.73 1.82
N HIS A 317 -13.10 14.84 3.14
CA HIS A 317 -11.96 14.88 4.02
C HIS A 317 -11.34 13.47 4.16
N PRO A 318 -10.10 13.34 4.67
CA PRO A 318 -9.45 12.04 4.86
C PRO A 318 -10.18 11.07 5.81
N ASN A 319 -11.16 11.53 6.59
CA ASN A 319 -12.03 10.68 7.42
C ASN A 319 -13.33 10.26 6.70
N ALA A 320 -13.46 10.55 5.40
CA ALA A 320 -14.65 10.34 4.57
C ALA A 320 -15.90 11.13 5.00
N VAL A 321 -15.70 12.20 5.78
CA VAL A 321 -16.73 13.23 6.00
C VAL A 321 -16.70 14.19 4.81
N LEU A 322 -17.87 14.59 4.32
CA LEU A 322 -17.98 15.49 3.17
C LEU A 322 -17.47 16.89 3.55
N ASN A 323 -16.77 17.53 2.62
CA ASN A 323 -16.18 18.85 2.79
C ASN A 323 -17.04 19.95 2.15
N THR A 324 -16.54 21.19 2.11
CA THR A 324 -17.26 22.35 1.55
C THR A 324 -17.68 22.21 0.09
N ASN A 325 -17.01 21.36 -0.70
CA ASN A 325 -17.37 21.12 -2.11
C ASN A 325 -18.68 20.33 -2.26
N ALA A 326 -19.19 19.74 -1.16
CA ALA A 326 -20.47 19.03 -1.16
C ALA A 326 -21.68 19.95 -0.89
N GLY A 327 -21.48 21.26 -0.71
CA GLY A 327 -22.57 22.19 -0.43
C GLY A 327 -23.27 21.88 0.90
N ASP A 328 -24.59 21.70 0.85
CA ASP A 328 -25.45 21.51 2.03
C ASP A 328 -25.13 20.22 2.82
N TYR A 329 -24.43 19.25 2.21
CA TYR A 329 -24.04 17.99 2.85
C TYR A 329 -22.69 18.05 3.58
N ASN A 330 -22.08 19.23 3.66
CA ASN A 330 -20.81 19.43 4.35
C ASN A 330 -20.91 19.03 5.84
N GLY A 331 -19.95 18.22 6.30
CA GLY A 331 -19.88 17.74 7.69
C GLY A 331 -20.58 16.40 7.96
N LEU A 332 -21.32 15.84 7.00
CA LEU A 332 -21.94 14.51 7.12
C LEU A 332 -20.94 13.39 6.77
N ASP A 333 -21.03 12.23 7.43
CA ASP A 333 -20.34 11.02 6.96
C ASP A 333 -20.91 10.61 5.60
N ARG A 334 -20.08 9.99 4.74
CA ARG A 334 -20.50 9.57 3.39
C ARG A 334 -21.78 8.71 3.33
N PHE A 335 -22.04 7.89 4.34
CA PHE A 335 -23.24 7.05 4.34
C PHE A 335 -24.47 7.85 4.80
N GLU A 336 -24.30 8.76 5.74
CA GLU A 336 -25.35 9.70 6.16
C GLU A 336 -25.68 10.68 5.02
N ALA A 337 -24.66 11.21 4.33
CA ALA A 337 -24.80 12.04 3.16
C ALA A 337 -25.51 11.30 2.01
N ARG A 338 -25.23 10.00 1.84
CA ARG A 338 -25.94 9.17 0.86
C ARG A 338 -27.44 9.14 1.15
N GLU A 339 -27.83 8.92 2.41
CA GLU A 339 -29.24 8.91 2.81
C GLU A 339 -29.90 10.26 2.58
N ALA A 340 -29.27 11.35 3.04
CA ALA A 340 -29.77 12.72 2.86
C ALA A 340 -29.93 13.10 1.37
N ILE A 341 -28.92 12.81 0.53
CA ILE A 341 -28.97 13.05 -0.91
C ILE A 341 -30.11 12.27 -1.57
N ILE A 342 -30.32 11.02 -1.18
CA ILE A 342 -31.43 10.20 -1.72
C ILE A 342 -32.78 10.80 -1.33
N GLU A 343 -32.93 11.29 -0.10
CA GLU A 343 -34.14 11.95 0.38
C GLU A 343 -34.44 13.21 -0.44
N ASP A 344 -33.47 14.11 -0.58
CA ASP A 344 -33.64 15.34 -1.37
C ASP A 344 -33.95 15.06 -2.84
N LEU A 345 -33.32 14.02 -3.42
CA LEU A 345 -33.63 13.59 -4.80
C LEU A 345 -35.06 13.06 -4.93
N LYS A 346 -35.59 12.38 -3.92
CA LYS A 346 -36.99 11.92 -3.91
C LYS A 346 -37.95 13.10 -3.78
N GLU A 347 -37.68 14.04 -2.89
CA GLU A 347 -38.49 15.25 -2.70
C GLU A 347 -38.58 16.07 -4.00
N ARG A 348 -37.45 16.21 -4.71
CA ARG A 348 -37.38 16.90 -6.01
C ARG A 348 -37.84 16.04 -7.19
N LYS A 349 -38.26 14.79 -6.97
CA LYS A 349 -38.71 13.82 -7.99
C LYS A 349 -37.68 13.59 -9.12
N LEU A 350 -36.40 13.60 -8.74
CA LEU A 350 -35.26 13.39 -9.64
C LEU A 350 -34.81 11.93 -9.72
N ILE A 351 -35.40 11.02 -8.93
CA ILE A 351 -35.17 9.58 -9.05
C ILE A 351 -36.17 8.98 -10.03
N GLU A 352 -35.67 8.30 -11.07
CA GLU A 352 -36.47 7.53 -12.03
C GLU A 352 -36.88 6.17 -11.44
N LYS A 353 -35.88 5.41 -10.97
CA LYS A 353 -36.05 4.10 -10.34
C LYS A 353 -34.84 3.74 -9.46
N ILE A 354 -35.04 2.77 -8.57
CA ILE A 354 -33.99 2.19 -7.72
C ILE A 354 -34.08 0.68 -7.88
N GLU A 355 -32.98 0.03 -8.23
CA GLU A 355 -32.91 -1.41 -8.45
C GLU A 355 -31.90 -2.06 -7.50
N PRO A 356 -32.20 -3.21 -6.88
CA PRO A 356 -31.21 -3.95 -6.12
C PRO A 356 -30.05 -4.37 -7.03
N HIS A 357 -28.81 -4.15 -6.57
CA HIS A 357 -27.61 -4.48 -7.33
C HIS A 357 -26.47 -4.92 -6.40
N THR A 358 -25.98 -6.13 -6.63
CA THR A 358 -24.80 -6.65 -5.95
C THR A 358 -23.55 -6.19 -6.68
N HIS A 359 -22.61 -5.60 -5.94
CA HIS A 359 -21.36 -5.09 -6.50
C HIS A 359 -20.18 -5.43 -5.59
N ALA A 360 -18.99 -5.44 -6.19
CA ALA A 360 -17.74 -5.70 -5.48
C ALA A 360 -17.24 -4.41 -4.82
N VAL A 361 -17.16 -4.40 -3.49
CA VAL A 361 -16.69 -3.24 -2.71
C VAL A 361 -15.36 -3.56 -2.04
N GLY A 362 -14.38 -2.67 -2.20
CA GLY A 362 -13.08 -2.78 -1.55
C GLY A 362 -13.18 -2.60 -0.04
N HIS A 363 -12.52 -3.48 0.71
CA HIS A 363 -12.45 -3.40 2.17
C HIS A 363 -10.99 -3.42 2.60
N CYS A 364 -10.67 -2.63 3.62
CA CYS A 364 -9.36 -2.67 4.23
C CYS A 364 -9.16 -4.04 4.87
N TYR A 365 -8.12 -4.77 4.46
CA TYR A 365 -7.89 -6.14 4.92
C TYR A 365 -7.69 -6.27 6.45
N ARG A 366 -7.34 -5.17 7.14
CA ARG A 366 -7.05 -5.14 8.58
C ARG A 366 -8.24 -4.75 9.45
N CYS A 367 -9.01 -3.76 9.00
CA CYS A 367 -10.11 -3.19 9.77
C CYS A 367 -11.49 -3.53 9.24
N SER A 368 -11.57 -4.11 8.05
CA SER A 368 -12.81 -4.43 7.34
C SER A 368 -13.68 -3.20 7.05
N THR A 369 -13.17 -1.98 7.21
CA THR A 369 -13.88 -0.76 6.79
C THR A 369 -13.85 -0.68 5.27
N VAL A 370 -14.96 -0.25 4.66
CA VAL A 370 -15.04 0.07 3.23
C VAL A 370 -14.03 1.16 2.91
N ILE A 371 -13.20 0.91 1.90
CA ILE A 371 -12.20 1.87 1.43
C ILE A 371 -12.82 2.86 0.46
N GLU A 372 -12.20 4.02 0.35
CA GLU A 372 -12.57 5.05 -0.60
C GLU A 372 -11.47 5.19 -1.66
N PRO A 373 -11.79 5.18 -2.96
CA PRO A 373 -10.90 5.74 -3.95
C PRO A 373 -10.78 7.24 -3.66
N TYR A 374 -9.58 7.70 -3.32
CA TYR A 374 -9.36 9.05 -2.82
C TYR A 374 -8.20 9.71 -3.54
N LEU A 375 -8.41 10.92 -4.04
CA LEU A 375 -7.37 11.70 -4.67
C LEU A 375 -6.40 12.23 -3.61
N SER A 376 -5.16 11.76 -3.63
CA SER A 376 -4.14 12.13 -2.65
C SER A 376 -2.76 12.25 -3.27
N ARG A 377 -2.01 13.25 -2.80
CA ARG A 377 -0.59 13.42 -3.11
C ARG A 377 0.22 12.38 -2.38
N GLN A 378 0.87 11.48 -3.11
CA GLN A 378 1.63 10.37 -2.54
C GLN A 378 2.96 10.16 -3.26
N TRP A 379 3.86 9.40 -2.63
CA TRP A 379 5.13 8.96 -3.19
C TRP A 379 4.98 7.61 -3.87
N PHE A 380 5.51 7.51 -5.10
CA PHE A 380 5.40 6.31 -5.94
C PHE A 380 6.77 5.84 -6.42
N VAL A 381 6.89 4.53 -6.63
CA VAL A 381 8.00 3.91 -7.38
C VAL A 381 7.49 3.49 -8.75
N LYS A 382 8.22 3.88 -9.80
CA LYS A 382 8.01 3.41 -11.17
C LYS A 382 8.35 1.92 -11.25
N MET A 383 7.34 1.08 -11.44
CA MET A 383 7.52 -0.37 -11.34
C MET A 383 7.95 -1.00 -12.66
N GLU A 384 7.51 -0.47 -13.80
CA GLU A 384 7.82 -1.06 -15.12
C GLU A 384 9.34 -1.28 -15.37
N PRO A 385 10.24 -0.33 -15.05
CA PRO A 385 11.68 -0.56 -15.26
C PRO A 385 12.28 -1.60 -14.31
N LEU A 386 11.70 -1.78 -13.13
CA LEU A 386 12.12 -2.78 -12.14
C LEU A 386 11.55 -4.17 -12.45
N ALA A 387 10.35 -4.21 -13.02
CA ALA A 387 9.67 -5.45 -13.38
C ALA A 387 10.36 -6.19 -14.54
N LYS A 388 10.90 -5.46 -15.52
CA LYS A 388 11.59 -6.04 -16.70
C LYS A 388 12.69 -7.05 -16.33
N PRO A 389 13.74 -6.70 -15.56
CA PRO A 389 14.79 -7.65 -15.20
C PRO A 389 14.27 -8.81 -14.33
N ALA A 390 13.24 -8.57 -13.52
CA ALA A 390 12.62 -9.59 -12.68
C ALA A 390 11.82 -10.63 -13.50
N ILE A 391 11.10 -10.18 -14.55
CA ILE A 391 10.44 -11.04 -15.54
C ILE A 391 11.49 -11.88 -16.28
N GLU A 392 12.58 -11.25 -16.73
CA GLU A 392 13.67 -11.93 -17.44
C GLU A 392 14.29 -13.03 -16.59
N ALA A 393 14.59 -12.75 -15.31
CA ALA A 393 15.18 -13.72 -14.38
C ALA A 393 14.32 -14.98 -14.16
N VAL A 394 13.00 -14.89 -14.37
CA VAL A 394 12.11 -16.05 -14.33
C VAL A 394 11.98 -16.73 -15.68
N LYS A 395 11.97 -15.97 -16.78
CA LYS A 395 11.89 -16.50 -18.15
C LYS A 395 13.17 -17.27 -18.55
N ASP A 396 14.34 -16.83 -18.09
CA ASP A 396 15.63 -17.47 -18.37
C ASP A 396 16.02 -18.59 -17.39
N GLY A 397 15.23 -18.79 -16.33
CA GLY A 397 15.42 -19.85 -15.36
C GLY A 397 16.46 -19.56 -14.27
N ARG A 398 16.98 -18.33 -14.14
CA ARG A 398 17.77 -17.92 -12.96
C ARG A 398 16.97 -18.05 -11.67
N ILE A 399 15.65 -17.81 -11.73
CA ILE A 399 14.71 -17.97 -10.63
C ILE A 399 13.65 -19.00 -11.02
N ASN A 400 13.49 -20.01 -10.18
CA ASN A 400 12.59 -21.13 -10.43
C ASN A 400 11.50 -21.21 -9.35
N PHE A 401 10.24 -21.28 -9.77
CA PHE A 401 9.09 -21.45 -8.88
C PHE A 401 8.72 -22.92 -8.71
N TYR A 402 8.42 -23.31 -7.46
CA TYR A 402 7.83 -24.60 -7.14
C TYR A 402 6.55 -24.41 -6.29
N PRO A 403 5.40 -25.00 -6.68
CA PRO A 403 5.15 -25.69 -7.95
C PRO A 403 5.21 -24.76 -9.18
N LYS A 404 5.56 -25.31 -10.35
CA LYS A 404 5.80 -24.56 -11.60
C LYS A 404 4.65 -23.64 -12.02
N ARG A 405 3.40 -23.97 -11.67
CA ARG A 405 2.21 -23.15 -11.98
C ARG A 405 2.34 -21.70 -11.50
N TRP A 406 3.05 -21.46 -10.41
CA TRP A 406 3.21 -20.12 -9.84
C TRP A 406 4.05 -19.19 -10.71
N ALA A 407 4.92 -19.72 -11.58
CA ALA A 407 5.65 -18.88 -12.53
C ALA A 407 4.70 -18.16 -13.49
N LYS A 408 3.67 -18.82 -14.00
CA LYS A 408 2.68 -18.20 -14.89
C LYS A 408 1.88 -17.11 -14.17
N VAL A 409 1.49 -17.37 -12.93
CA VAL A 409 0.76 -16.43 -12.07
C VAL A 409 1.62 -15.19 -11.77
N TYR A 410 2.89 -15.41 -11.42
CA TYR A 410 3.88 -14.35 -11.21
C TYR A 410 4.06 -13.49 -12.47
N LEU A 411 4.32 -14.11 -13.62
CA LEU A 411 4.58 -13.39 -14.88
C LEU A 411 3.39 -12.53 -15.30
N ASN A 412 2.17 -13.08 -15.25
CA ASN A 412 0.96 -12.32 -15.60
C ASN A 412 0.79 -11.07 -14.73
N TRP A 413 1.12 -11.17 -13.44
CA TRP A 413 1.04 -10.02 -12.54
C TRP A 413 2.15 -8.99 -12.83
N MET A 414 3.38 -9.45 -13.03
CA MET A 414 4.52 -8.58 -13.33
C MET A 414 4.37 -7.83 -14.65
N GLU A 415 3.72 -8.44 -15.66
CA GLU A 415 3.45 -7.81 -16.96
C GLU A 415 2.38 -6.72 -16.88
N ASN A 416 1.52 -6.74 -15.85
CA ASN A 416 0.44 -5.76 -15.64
C ASN A 416 0.64 -4.89 -14.38
N ILE A 417 1.86 -4.85 -13.85
CA ILE A 417 2.16 -4.17 -12.59
C ILE A 417 1.99 -2.65 -12.72
N ARG A 418 1.35 -2.05 -11.71
CA ARG A 418 1.18 -0.60 -11.61
C ARG A 418 2.26 0.01 -10.72
N ASP A 419 2.44 1.33 -10.84
CA ASP A 419 3.36 2.07 -9.99
C ASP A 419 2.98 1.94 -8.51
N TRP A 420 3.97 1.67 -7.67
CA TRP A 420 3.75 1.30 -6.29
C TRP A 420 3.70 2.53 -5.39
N CYS A 421 2.57 2.75 -4.73
CA CYS A 421 2.44 3.75 -3.67
C CYS A 421 3.23 3.33 -2.42
N ILE A 422 4.32 4.05 -2.13
CA ILE A 422 5.26 3.74 -1.04
C ILE A 422 5.08 4.60 0.22
N SER A 423 4.28 5.66 0.20
CA SER A 423 4.00 6.48 1.39
C SER A 423 2.75 6.02 2.16
N ARG A 424 2.78 6.17 3.48
CA ARG A 424 1.71 5.81 4.41
C ARG A 424 1.59 6.87 5.51
N GLN A 425 0.35 7.26 5.83
CA GLN A 425 0.02 8.29 6.83
C GLN A 425 -0.16 7.68 8.23
N ILE A 426 0.80 6.82 8.60
CA ILE A 426 0.86 6.15 9.90
C ILE A 426 2.09 6.64 10.67
N TRP A 427 2.14 6.35 11.97
CA TRP A 427 3.24 6.82 12.82
C TRP A 427 4.36 5.79 12.92
N TRP A 428 4.00 4.50 12.93
CA TRP A 428 4.95 3.38 13.00
C TRP A 428 5.47 2.96 11.63
N GLY A 429 6.78 3.08 11.42
CA GLY A 429 7.47 2.69 10.19
C GLY A 429 8.72 3.54 9.94
N HIS A 430 9.38 3.29 8.81
CA HIS A 430 10.53 4.09 8.40
C HIS A 430 10.06 5.43 7.83
N ARG A 431 10.35 6.55 8.47
CA ARG A 431 10.05 7.86 7.87
C ARG A 431 10.77 8.03 6.54
N LEU A 432 10.10 8.65 5.58
CA LEU A 432 10.70 8.95 4.29
C LEU A 432 11.96 9.82 4.49
N PRO A 433 13.10 9.54 3.82
CA PRO A 433 14.29 10.38 3.84
C PRO A 433 14.12 11.61 2.94
N VAL A 434 12.97 12.27 3.10
CA VAL A 434 12.52 13.44 2.34
C VAL A 434 12.38 14.60 3.33
N TYR A 435 12.92 15.75 2.96
CA TYR A 435 12.88 16.97 3.73
C TYR A 435 12.36 18.11 2.87
N TYR A 436 11.68 19.05 3.49
CA TYR A 436 11.09 20.20 2.85
C TYR A 436 11.69 21.48 3.42
N CYS A 437 12.08 22.40 2.55
CA CYS A 437 12.50 23.75 2.94
C CYS A 437 11.32 24.72 2.83
N LYS A 438 10.88 25.31 3.96
CA LYS A 438 9.71 26.21 3.97
C LYS A 438 9.90 27.44 3.10
N GLU A 439 11.10 27.99 3.04
CA GLU A 439 11.41 29.18 2.23
C GLU A 439 11.33 28.88 0.73
N CYS A 440 11.85 27.73 0.29
CA CYS A 440 11.82 27.32 -1.11
C CYS A 440 10.40 26.95 -1.56
N LEU A 441 9.62 26.32 -0.68
CA LEU A 441 8.19 26.04 -0.95
C LEU A 441 7.37 27.33 -1.14
N LYS A 442 7.68 28.41 -0.42
CA LYS A 442 7.01 29.71 -0.57
C LYS A 442 7.45 30.50 -1.79
N THR A 443 8.76 30.53 -2.05
CA THR A 443 9.36 31.42 -3.08
C THR A 443 9.38 30.80 -4.47
N GLY A 444 9.13 29.48 -4.59
CA GLY A 444 9.16 28.78 -5.86
C GLY A 444 10.54 28.77 -6.53
N SER A 445 11.61 28.93 -5.75
CA SER A 445 12.99 29.00 -6.21
C SER A 445 13.47 27.70 -6.88
N GLN A 446 14.26 27.82 -7.95
CA GLN A 446 14.86 26.70 -8.67
C GLN A 446 16.21 26.32 -8.03
N CYS A 447 16.45 25.02 -7.91
CA CYS A 447 17.64 24.42 -7.29
C CYS A 447 18.91 24.86 -8.05
N LYS A 448 19.89 25.43 -7.34
CA LYS A 448 21.11 26.03 -7.90
C LYS A 448 22.33 25.11 -7.86
N VAL A 449 22.21 23.92 -7.26
CA VAL A 449 23.37 23.07 -6.95
C VAL A 449 23.23 21.70 -7.64
N GLU A 450 24.16 21.38 -8.54
CA GLU A 450 24.20 20.11 -9.29
C GLU A 450 24.39 18.87 -8.40
N SER A 451 24.84 19.03 -7.15
CA SER A 451 25.15 17.92 -6.24
C SER A 451 23.95 17.39 -5.44
N VAL A 452 22.85 18.14 -5.38
CA VAL A 452 21.57 17.67 -4.82
C VAL A 452 20.54 17.73 -5.93
N LYS A 453 20.25 16.59 -6.56
CA LYS A 453 19.27 16.48 -7.65
C LYS A 453 17.85 16.77 -7.12
N CYS A 454 17.50 18.04 -6.92
CA CYS A 454 16.16 18.50 -6.59
C CYS A 454 15.31 18.44 -7.87
N LYS A 455 14.57 17.34 -8.07
CA LYS A 455 13.67 17.21 -9.23
C LYS A 455 12.36 18.00 -9.07
N GLU A 456 12.08 18.50 -7.86
CA GLU A 456 10.89 19.30 -7.52
C GLU A 456 11.25 20.40 -6.51
N LYS A 457 10.58 21.56 -6.58
CA LYS A 457 10.93 22.77 -5.81
C LYS A 457 10.86 22.54 -4.30
N GLY A 458 11.93 22.84 -3.57
CA GLY A 458 11.98 22.80 -2.11
C GLY A 458 11.97 21.40 -1.49
N ILE A 459 12.05 20.33 -2.30
CA ILE A 459 12.14 18.93 -1.86
C ILE A 459 13.60 18.50 -1.85
N ILE A 460 14.05 17.98 -0.70
CA ILE A 460 15.41 17.52 -0.47
C ILE A 460 15.38 16.05 -0.06
N VAL A 461 15.98 15.18 -0.86
CA VAL A 461 16.07 13.75 -0.56
C VAL A 461 17.47 13.40 -0.07
N ALA A 462 17.60 12.97 1.18
CA ALA A 462 18.89 12.71 1.82
C ALA A 462 18.79 11.68 2.96
N LYS A 463 19.84 10.89 3.17
CA LYS A 463 19.87 9.86 4.26
C LYS A 463 19.84 10.49 5.66
N VAL A 464 20.34 11.72 5.78
CA VAL A 464 20.45 12.50 7.02
C VAL A 464 19.86 13.89 6.76
N LYS A 465 19.23 14.46 7.79
CA LYS A 465 18.66 15.80 7.72
C LYS A 465 19.76 16.82 7.40
N PRO A 466 19.63 17.61 6.32
CA PRO A 466 20.57 18.68 6.03
C PRO A 466 20.44 19.81 7.07
N GLN A 467 21.56 20.42 7.45
CA GLN A 467 21.58 21.57 8.36
C GLN A 467 21.10 22.87 7.69
N LYS A 468 21.33 22.99 6.37
CA LYS A 468 20.91 24.12 5.55
C LYS A 468 20.34 23.63 4.23
N CYS A 469 19.41 24.38 3.67
CA CYS A 469 18.80 24.08 2.39
C CYS A 469 19.88 24.24 1.30
N PRO A 470 20.08 23.24 0.42
CA PRO A 470 21.04 23.36 -0.67
C PRO A 470 20.69 24.48 -1.65
N ASP A 471 19.41 24.89 -1.71
CA ASP A 471 18.93 25.88 -2.69
C ASP A 471 19.01 27.32 -2.20
N CYS A 472 18.40 27.62 -1.05
CA CYS A 472 18.33 28.97 -0.49
C CYS A 472 19.32 29.23 0.65
N GLY A 473 19.99 28.20 1.18
CA GLY A 473 20.84 28.31 2.37
C GLY A 473 20.09 28.46 3.70
N GLY A 474 18.76 28.52 3.68
CA GLY A 474 17.89 28.66 4.85
C GLY A 474 17.93 27.44 5.78
N GLY A 475 17.63 27.65 7.06
CA GLY A 475 17.65 26.63 8.11
C GLY A 475 16.29 25.98 8.42
N ASP A 476 15.18 26.51 7.90
CA ASP A 476 13.83 26.02 8.22
C ASP A 476 13.46 24.80 7.35
N ILE A 477 14.01 23.65 7.76
CA ILE A 477 13.85 22.35 7.10
C ILE A 477 13.14 21.38 8.03
N TYR A 478 12.06 20.77 7.54
CA TYR A 478 11.33 19.72 8.25
C TYR A 478 11.27 18.44 7.43
N GLN A 479 11.16 17.28 8.09
CA GLN A 479 11.09 15.98 7.43
C GLN A 479 9.63 15.64 7.10
N ASP A 480 9.40 14.95 5.99
CA ASP A 480 8.10 14.36 5.64
C ASP A 480 7.54 13.53 6.81
N GLU A 481 6.27 13.73 7.13
CA GLU A 481 5.60 13.05 8.25
C GLU A 481 5.23 11.60 7.93
N ASP A 482 5.13 11.29 6.63
CA ASP A 482 4.80 9.97 6.13
C ASP A 482 5.90 8.96 6.45
N VAL A 483 5.47 7.70 6.55
CA VAL A 483 6.37 6.56 6.62
C VAL A 483 6.26 5.71 5.36
N LEU A 484 7.30 4.93 5.12
CA LEU A 484 7.36 4.00 4.02
C LEU A 484 6.44 2.81 4.29
N ASP A 485 5.86 2.30 3.22
CA ASP A 485 5.17 1.01 3.19
C ASP A 485 6.07 -0.08 3.79
N THR A 486 5.51 -0.95 4.64
CA THR A 486 6.28 -2.02 5.31
C THR A 486 7.05 -2.85 4.30
N TRP A 487 6.43 -3.16 3.17
CA TRP A 487 7.04 -3.95 2.10
C TRP A 487 8.26 -3.27 1.47
N PHE A 488 8.41 -1.95 1.57
CA PHE A 488 9.59 -1.19 1.14
C PHE A 488 10.82 -1.42 2.02
N SER A 489 10.65 -1.88 3.27
CA SER A 489 11.77 -2.41 4.02
C SER A 489 11.92 -3.92 3.81
N SER A 490 10.83 -4.67 3.77
CA SER A 490 10.86 -6.15 3.69
C SER A 490 11.34 -6.70 2.35
N TRP A 491 11.22 -5.97 1.23
CA TRP A 491 11.80 -6.41 -0.06
C TRP A 491 13.35 -6.41 -0.06
N LEU A 492 13.99 -5.67 0.86
CA LEU A 492 15.45 -5.63 0.98
C LEU A 492 16.02 -6.83 1.77
N TRP A 493 15.15 -7.68 2.31
CA TRP A 493 15.50 -8.74 3.26
C TRP A 493 16.65 -9.67 2.81
N PRO A 494 16.76 -10.07 1.53
CA PRO A 494 17.83 -10.97 1.08
C PRO A 494 19.25 -10.44 1.27
N PHE A 495 19.44 -9.12 1.34
CA PHE A 495 20.77 -8.50 1.44
C PHE A 495 20.90 -7.53 2.62
N ALA A 496 19.85 -6.81 3.00
CA ALA A 496 19.88 -5.89 4.15
C ALA A 496 20.07 -6.62 5.48
N THR A 497 19.69 -7.90 5.56
CA THR A 497 19.96 -8.74 6.74
C THR A 497 21.47 -8.95 6.98
N PHE A 498 22.29 -8.84 5.93
CA PHE A 498 23.74 -8.88 5.98
C PHE A 498 24.39 -7.49 6.18
N TYR A 499 23.64 -6.51 6.71
CA TYR A 499 24.14 -5.16 7.01
C TYR A 499 24.55 -4.31 5.80
N TRP A 500 24.16 -4.72 4.59
CA TRP A 500 24.30 -3.88 3.40
C TRP A 500 23.52 -2.57 3.59
N PRO A 501 24.02 -1.39 3.18
CA PRO A 501 25.28 -1.16 2.49
C PRO A 501 26.50 -1.12 3.43
N PHE A 502 27.65 -1.56 2.92
CA PHE A 502 28.94 -1.40 3.60
C PHE A 502 29.52 -0.02 3.22
N ASN A 503 29.42 0.97 4.12
CA ASN A 503 30.00 2.29 3.87
C ASN A 503 31.50 2.27 4.16
N THR A 504 32.32 2.42 3.12
CA THR A 504 33.80 2.28 3.17
C THR A 504 34.55 3.43 3.86
N LYS A 505 33.89 4.35 4.59
CA LYS A 505 34.54 5.55 5.14
C LYS A 505 34.29 5.87 6.61
N ASP A 506 33.30 5.25 7.26
CA ASP A 506 32.97 5.49 8.68
C ASP A 506 32.92 4.16 9.47
N GLU A 507 33.81 3.21 9.16
CA GLU A 507 34.00 2.01 9.97
C GLU A 507 34.86 2.29 11.20
N ALA A 508 34.46 3.28 11.99
CA ALA A 508 34.85 3.38 13.38
C ALA A 508 33.70 2.82 14.23
N CYS A 509 33.82 1.54 14.57
CA CYS A 509 33.35 0.99 15.84
C CYS A 509 31.96 1.44 16.31
N LEU A 510 30.89 0.84 15.79
CA LEU A 510 29.76 0.56 16.67
C LEU A 510 30.11 -0.72 17.44
N PRO A 511 30.35 -0.67 18.77
CA PRO A 511 30.60 -1.88 19.53
C PRO A 511 29.41 -2.82 19.33
N ALA A 512 29.70 -4.11 19.16
CA ALA A 512 28.70 -5.15 19.22
C ALA A 512 27.83 -4.89 20.46
N ARG A 513 26.58 -4.44 20.29
CA ARG A 513 25.60 -4.51 21.37
C ARG A 513 25.60 -5.97 21.82
N GLN A 514 25.92 -6.18 23.10
CA GLN A 514 26.25 -7.46 23.72
C GLN A 514 25.66 -8.67 22.98
N GLY A 515 26.52 -9.46 22.33
CA GLY A 515 26.15 -10.72 21.67
C GLY A 515 25.80 -10.68 20.18
N ARG A 516 25.86 -9.52 19.49
CA ARG A 516 25.68 -9.46 18.03
C ARG A 516 27.00 -9.57 17.26
N ARG A 517 26.98 -10.30 16.14
CA ARG A 517 28.13 -10.47 15.23
C ARG A 517 28.49 -9.17 14.51
N MET A 518 29.78 -8.91 14.31
CA MET A 518 30.29 -7.72 13.62
C MET A 518 29.89 -7.73 12.13
N LYS A 519 29.71 -6.54 11.54
CA LYS A 519 29.43 -6.38 10.10
C LYS A 519 30.61 -6.95 9.30
N ASP A 520 30.32 -7.82 8.34
CA ASP A 520 31.33 -8.41 7.47
C ASP A 520 30.78 -8.55 6.05
N GLU A 521 31.37 -7.81 5.11
CA GLU A 521 31.03 -7.87 3.68
C GLU A 521 31.20 -9.29 3.11
N LYS A 522 32.13 -10.08 3.67
CA LYS A 522 32.34 -11.47 3.25
C LYS A 522 31.11 -12.33 3.48
N ASP A 523 30.30 -12.05 4.50
CA ASP A 523 29.08 -12.80 4.75
C ASP A 523 28.07 -12.57 3.61
N LEU A 524 27.86 -11.32 3.18
CA LEU A 524 26.98 -11.03 2.05
C LEU A 524 27.50 -11.70 0.77
N ASN A 525 28.78 -11.51 0.44
CA ASN A 525 29.38 -12.03 -0.78
C ASN A 525 29.39 -13.57 -0.85
N TYR A 526 29.42 -14.25 0.30
CA TYR A 526 29.42 -15.70 0.37
C TYR A 526 28.00 -16.30 0.40
N PHE A 527 27.04 -15.69 1.09
CA PHE A 527 25.69 -16.25 1.26
C PHE A 527 24.61 -15.66 0.33
N TYR A 528 24.91 -14.57 -0.39
CA TYR A 528 24.04 -14.00 -1.43
C TYR A 528 24.63 -14.27 -2.82
N PRO A 529 23.83 -14.70 -3.81
CA PRO A 529 22.37 -14.87 -3.79
C PRO A 529 21.91 -16.02 -2.89
N THR A 530 20.72 -15.87 -2.30
CA THR A 530 20.12 -16.91 -1.45
C THR A 530 19.73 -18.14 -2.28
N SER A 531 19.65 -19.32 -1.65
CA SER A 531 19.49 -20.59 -2.35
C SER A 531 18.03 -21.00 -2.57
N VAL A 532 17.17 -20.79 -1.56
CA VAL A 532 15.75 -21.16 -1.60
C VAL A 532 14.95 -20.15 -0.77
N LEU A 533 13.80 -19.72 -1.30
CA LEU A 533 12.78 -18.98 -0.55
C LEU A 533 11.56 -19.86 -0.34
N VAL A 534 11.24 -20.17 0.91
CA VAL A 534 10.02 -20.92 1.27
C VAL A 534 9.01 -19.94 1.81
N THR A 535 7.87 -19.82 1.15
CA THR A 535 6.81 -18.92 1.61
C THR A 535 5.43 -19.36 1.11
N ALA A 536 4.41 -18.68 1.62
CA ALA A 536 3.01 -18.91 1.29
C ALA A 536 2.63 -18.13 0.00
N PRO A 537 1.71 -18.68 -0.83
CA PRO A 537 1.35 -18.08 -2.11
C PRO A 537 0.75 -16.68 -1.99
N GLU A 538 0.14 -16.37 -0.85
CA GLU A 538 -0.51 -15.10 -0.57
C GLU A 538 0.45 -13.92 -0.61
N ILE A 539 1.76 -14.14 -0.40
CA ILE A 539 2.79 -13.07 -0.41
C ILE A 539 3.74 -13.12 -1.61
N ILE A 540 3.40 -13.89 -2.65
CA ILE A 540 4.18 -13.91 -3.89
C ILE A 540 4.26 -12.50 -4.50
N PHE A 541 3.15 -11.78 -4.55
CA PHE A 541 3.11 -10.44 -5.13
C PHE A 541 3.64 -9.35 -4.19
N PHE A 542 3.26 -9.42 -2.91
CA PHE A 542 3.65 -8.41 -1.91
C PHE A 542 5.14 -8.42 -1.59
N TRP A 543 5.76 -9.61 -1.60
CA TRP A 543 7.10 -9.79 -1.05
C TRP A 543 8.05 -10.45 -2.04
N VAL A 544 7.72 -11.64 -2.56
CA VAL A 544 8.63 -12.39 -3.44
C VAL A 544 8.95 -11.58 -4.69
N ALA A 545 7.93 -11.03 -5.34
CA ALA A 545 8.11 -10.24 -6.55
C ALA A 545 8.97 -9.00 -6.34
N ARG A 546 8.75 -8.30 -5.21
CA ARG A 546 9.53 -7.12 -4.85
C ARG A 546 10.98 -7.51 -4.54
N MET A 547 11.24 -8.61 -3.82
CA MET A 547 12.61 -9.05 -3.55
C MET A 547 13.42 -9.43 -4.80
N ILE A 548 12.74 -9.82 -5.88
CA ILE A 548 13.40 -10.18 -7.15
C ILE A 548 13.83 -8.93 -7.94
N MET A 549 13.05 -7.85 -7.82
CA MET A 549 13.34 -6.54 -8.42
C MET A 549 14.53 -5.86 -7.74
#